data_AF-A0A812Z8C2-F1
#
_entry.id   AF-A0A812Z8C2-F1
#
_cell.length_a   1.000
_cell.length_b   1.000
_cell.length_c   1.000
_cell.angle_alpha   90.00
_cell.angle_beta   90.00
_cell.angle_gamma   90.00
#
_symmetry.space_group_name_H-M   'P 1'
#
loop_
_entity.id
_entity.type
_entity.pdbx_description
1 polymer ?
#
loop_
_entity_poly.entity_id
_entity_poly.type
_entity_poly.pdbx_seq_one_letter_code
_entity_poly.pdbx_strand_id
1 'polypeptide(L)'
;YYPETLGVQFFLNTPPIFLAIWRLIKDWIDPVTASKMHLLGSDYQGTLLQYIAPDQLPAEYGGTNSFQGLNTQRSLPEIQSYYAIFEGAAEALPGRRQSSASLSRASRSRTETLSPQSGQKKSFSWLAALLSILLV
;
A
#
# COMPACT_ATOMS: atom_id res chain seq x y z
N TYR A 1 -13.50 -5.57 5.42
CA TYR A 1 -13.14 -6.90 4.92
C TYR A 1 -13.35 -6.87 3.41
N TYR A 2 -12.28 -6.86 2.62
CA TYR A 2 -12.34 -6.75 1.14
C TYR A 2 -11.59 -7.93 0.50
N PRO A 3 -12.14 -9.14 0.58
CA PRO A 3 -11.57 -10.27 -0.14
C PRO A 3 -11.71 -10.03 -1.65
N GLU A 4 -10.69 -10.42 -2.42
CA GLU A 4 -10.68 -10.43 -3.91
C GLU A 4 -10.52 -9.10 -4.67
N THR A 5 -10.20 -7.99 -4.01
CA THR A 5 -9.96 -6.71 -4.74
C THR A 5 -8.61 -6.66 -5.45
N LEU A 6 -7.65 -7.51 -5.06
CA LEU A 6 -6.33 -7.55 -5.67
C LEU A 6 -6.39 -8.40 -6.94
N GLY A 7 -6.17 -7.76 -8.09
CA GLY A 7 -6.09 -8.43 -9.40
C GLY A 7 -4.70 -9.02 -9.64
N VAL A 8 -3.68 -8.16 -9.72
CA VAL A 8 -2.27 -8.50 -9.95
C VAL A 8 -1.39 -7.57 -9.13
N GLN A 9 -0.29 -8.09 -8.58
CA GLN A 9 0.71 -7.34 -7.84
C GLN A 9 2.10 -7.55 -8.45
N PHE A 10 2.81 -6.45 -8.71
CA PHE A 10 4.19 -6.48 -9.20
C PHE A 10 5.16 -5.97 -8.12
N PHE A 11 6.28 -6.66 -7.95
CA PHE A 11 7.45 -6.19 -7.22
C PHE A 11 8.54 -5.85 -8.24
N LEU A 12 8.96 -4.59 -8.30
CA LEU A 12 9.93 -4.11 -9.28
C LEU A 12 11.32 -4.04 -8.68
N ASN A 13 12.35 -4.25 -9.52
CA ASN A 13 13.75 -4.23 -9.11
C ASN A 13 14.01 -5.10 -7.87
N THR A 14 13.40 -6.28 -7.85
CA THR A 14 13.39 -7.12 -6.66
C THR A 14 14.78 -7.72 -6.44
N PRO A 15 15.42 -7.52 -5.28
CA PRO A 15 16.74 -8.08 -5.02
C PRO A 15 16.67 -9.62 -4.92
N PRO A 16 17.70 -10.36 -5.34
CA PRO A 16 17.68 -11.84 -5.36
C PRO A 16 17.38 -12.48 -4.00
N ILE A 17 17.80 -11.82 -2.91
CA ILE A 17 17.51 -12.28 -1.54
C ILE A 17 16.00 -12.30 -1.26
N PHE A 18 15.25 -11.35 -1.78
CA PHE A 18 13.79 -11.30 -1.61
C PHE A 18 13.10 -12.42 -2.39
N LEU A 19 13.60 -12.80 -3.58
CA LEU A 19 13.12 -14.00 -4.28
C LEU A 19 13.35 -15.27 -3.45
N ALA A 20 14.50 -15.40 -2.80
CA ALA A 20 14.79 -16.56 -1.96
C ALA A 20 13.80 -16.66 -0.79
N ILE A 21 13.53 -15.54 -0.11
CA ILE A 21 12.56 -15.48 0.98
C ILE A 21 11.14 -15.77 0.47
N TRP A 22 10.75 -15.17 -0.65
CA TRP A 22 9.44 -15.39 -1.27
C TRP A 22 9.18 -16.88 -1.52
N ARG A 23 10.19 -17.64 -1.96
CA ARG A 23 10.08 -19.09 -2.17
C ARG A 23 9.85 -19.88 -0.89
N LEU A 24 10.25 -19.37 0.28
CA LEU A 24 10.01 -20.00 1.58
C LEU A 24 8.62 -19.67 2.13
N ILE A 25 8.12 -18.46 1.89
CA ILE A 25 6.84 -17.99 2.45
C ILE A 25 5.62 -18.27 1.54
N LYS A 26 5.83 -18.44 0.22
CA LYS A 26 4.73 -18.63 -0.74
C LYS A 26 3.83 -19.81 -0.39
N ASP A 27 4.36 -20.87 0.21
CA ASP A 27 3.62 -22.09 0.52
C ASP A 27 2.69 -21.90 1.74
N TRP A 28 2.84 -20.78 2.45
CA TRP A 28 1.99 -20.40 3.59
C TRP A 28 0.92 -19.38 3.20
N ILE A 29 0.96 -18.88 1.96
CA ILE A 29 -0.01 -17.97 1.39
C ILE A 29 -0.97 -18.79 0.55
N ASP A 30 -2.25 -18.40 0.55
CA ASP A 30 -3.25 -19.02 -0.31
C ASP A 30 -2.79 -18.98 -1.78
N PRO A 31 -2.89 -20.10 -2.54
CA PRO A 31 -2.35 -20.19 -3.90
C PRO A 31 -2.97 -19.17 -4.87
N VAL A 32 -4.22 -18.75 -4.66
CA VAL A 32 -4.86 -17.70 -5.48
C VAL A 32 -4.24 -16.34 -5.19
N THR A 33 -3.82 -16.09 -3.95
CA THR A 33 -3.13 -14.86 -3.58
C THR A 33 -1.67 -14.88 -4.04
N ALA A 34 -0.98 -16.02 -3.89
CA ALA A 34 0.42 -16.16 -4.29
C ALA A 34 0.60 -16.07 -5.82
N SER A 35 -0.33 -16.61 -6.60
CA SER A 35 -0.28 -16.56 -8.07
C SER A 35 -0.45 -15.15 -8.66
N LYS A 36 -1.01 -14.21 -7.89
CA LYS A 36 -1.17 -12.81 -8.30
C LYS A 36 0.10 -11.98 -8.10
N MET A 37 1.10 -12.51 -7.38
CA MET A 37 2.34 -11.79 -7.07
C MET A 37 3.45 -12.13 -8.06
N HIS A 38 3.93 -11.13 -8.78
CA HIS A 38 5.00 -11.23 -9.76
C HIS A 38 6.23 -10.48 -9.26
N LEU A 39 7.33 -11.19 -9.06
CA LEU A 39 8.60 -10.58 -8.71
C LEU A 39 9.43 -10.38 -9.96
N LEU A 40 9.65 -9.13 -10.31
CA LEU A 40 10.41 -8.72 -11.49
C LEU A 40 11.79 -8.18 -11.06
N GLY A 41 12.81 -8.56 -11.82
CA GLY A 41 14.19 -8.09 -11.64
C GLY A 41 14.41 -6.70 -12.26
N SER A 42 15.56 -6.48 -12.89
CA SER A 42 15.86 -5.24 -13.64
C SER A 42 15.05 -5.11 -14.93
N ASP A 43 14.74 -6.24 -15.58
CA ASP A 43 14.12 -6.27 -16.91
C ASP A 43 12.59 -6.31 -16.81
N TYR A 44 12.02 -5.43 -15.98
CA TYR A 44 10.59 -5.45 -15.63
C TYR A 44 9.69 -4.74 -16.64
N GLN A 45 10.23 -3.77 -17.41
CA GLN A 45 9.45 -2.87 -18.27
C GLN A 45 8.68 -3.63 -19.35
N GLY A 46 9.32 -4.61 -20.01
CA GLY A 46 8.68 -5.43 -21.04
C GLY A 46 7.52 -6.28 -20.52
N THR A 47 7.60 -6.72 -19.26
CA THR A 47 6.50 -7.43 -18.60
C THR A 47 5.37 -6.48 -18.25
N LEU A 48 5.67 -5.30 -17.68
CA LEU A 48 4.64 -4.31 -17.32
C LEU A 48 3.80 -3.87 -18.53
N LEU A 49 4.45 -3.64 -19.68
CA LEU A 49 3.77 -3.23 -20.91
C LEU A 49 2.84 -4.29 -21.51
N GLN A 50 2.94 -5.56 -21.08
CA GLN A 50 1.97 -6.60 -21.46
C GLN A 50 0.64 -6.48 -20.68
N TYR A 51 0.69 -5.90 -19.47
CA TYR A 51 -0.47 -5.76 -18.59
C TYR A 51 -1.06 -4.36 -18.61
N ILE A 52 -0.24 -3.34 -18.85
CA ILE A 52 -0.60 -1.93 -18.76
C ILE A 52 -0.22 -1.25 -20.07
N ALA A 53 -1.16 -0.53 -20.67
CA ALA A 53 -0.90 0.23 -21.88
C ALA A 53 0.15 1.33 -21.63
N PRO A 54 1.04 1.61 -22.61
CA PRO A 54 2.16 2.54 -22.41
C PRO A 54 1.70 3.96 -22.03
N ASP A 55 0.57 4.41 -22.54
CA ASP A 55 -0.03 5.72 -22.24
C ASP A 55 -0.60 5.82 -20.82
N GLN A 56 -0.84 4.70 -20.14
CA GLN A 56 -1.31 4.63 -18.75
C GLN A 56 -0.17 4.40 -17.75
N LEU A 57 1.00 3.97 -18.22
CA LEU A 57 2.16 3.69 -17.40
C LEU A 57 3.09 4.92 -17.33
N PRO A 58 3.53 5.36 -16.13
CA PRO A 58 4.49 6.44 -16.01
C PRO A 58 5.80 6.15 -16.74
N ALA A 59 6.43 7.21 -17.29
CA ALA A 59 7.71 7.11 -18.00
C ALA A 59 8.83 6.45 -17.17
N GLU A 60 8.82 6.63 -15.84
CA GLU A 60 9.79 6.02 -14.93
C GLU A 60 9.75 4.48 -14.92
N TYR A 61 8.60 3.90 -15.28
CA TYR A 61 8.40 2.46 -15.35
C TYR A 61 8.43 1.91 -16.78
N GLY A 62 8.85 2.73 -17.76
CA GLY A 62 8.96 2.34 -19.17
C GLY A 62 7.73 2.65 -20.02
N GLY A 63 6.77 3.44 -19.52
CA GLY A 63 5.64 3.93 -20.31
C GLY A 63 5.89 5.27 -20.99
N THR A 64 4.81 5.88 -21.50
CA THR A 64 4.82 7.20 -22.15
C THR A 64 4.01 8.24 -21.38
N ASN A 65 3.42 7.88 -20.24
CA ASN A 65 2.63 8.81 -19.43
C ASN A 65 3.54 9.78 -18.68
N SER A 66 3.33 11.08 -18.89
CA SER A 66 4.05 12.18 -18.22
C SER A 66 3.39 12.64 -16.92
N PHE A 67 2.31 11.98 -16.47
CA PHE A 67 1.61 12.33 -15.26
C PHE A 67 2.46 12.04 -14.02
N GLN A 68 2.94 13.10 -13.39
CA GLN A 68 3.84 13.05 -12.25
C GLN A 68 3.09 13.04 -10.91
N GLY A 69 1.97 12.31 -10.82
CA GLY A 69 1.11 12.34 -9.63
C GLY A 69 1.65 11.60 -8.41
N LEU A 70 2.48 10.57 -8.60
CA LEU A 70 2.94 9.68 -7.53
C LEU A 70 4.25 10.15 -6.85
N ASN A 71 4.98 11.00 -7.56
CA ASN A 71 6.37 11.41 -7.32
C ASN A 71 6.46 12.92 -7.05
N THR A 72 5.36 13.64 -7.27
CA THR A 72 5.20 15.00 -6.71
C THR A 72 4.95 14.88 -5.22
N GLN A 73 6.00 15.11 -4.41
CA GLN A 73 5.83 15.53 -3.01
C GLN A 73 5.08 16.87 -3.04
N ARG A 74 3.74 16.83 -3.05
CA ARG A 74 2.94 18.05 -2.98
C ARG A 74 3.27 18.71 -1.65
N SER A 75 3.67 19.97 -1.73
CA SER A 75 3.89 20.77 -0.53
C SER A 75 2.57 20.88 0.25
N LEU A 76 2.65 20.88 1.59
CA LEU A 76 1.48 21.07 2.45
C LEU A 76 0.55 22.23 2.04
N PRO A 77 1.03 23.41 1.60
CA PRO A 77 0.14 24.48 1.15
C PRO A 77 -0.66 24.15 -0.13
N GLU A 78 -0.11 23.32 -1.03
CA GLU A 78 -0.81 22.87 -2.24
C GLU A 78 -1.90 21.84 -1.88
N ILE A 79 -1.63 20.96 -0.92
CA ILE A 79 -2.61 20.01 -0.40
C ILE A 79 -3.78 20.77 0.26
N GLN A 80 -3.48 21.83 1.02
CA GLN A 80 -4.50 22.66 1.68
C GLN A 80 -5.41 23.38 0.68
N SER A 81 -4.88 23.86 -0.45
CA SER A 81 -5.70 24.51 -1.47
C SER A 81 -6.64 23.52 -2.17
N TYR A 82 -6.17 22.32 -2.48
CA TYR A 82 -7.03 21.26 -3.02
C TYR A 82 -8.17 20.87 -2.07
N TYR A 83 -7.88 20.72 -0.77
CA TYR A 83 -8.92 20.44 0.22
C TYR A 83 -9.90 21.60 0.38
N ALA A 84 -9.44 22.85 0.36
CA ALA A 84 -10.33 24.01 0.45
C ALA A 84 -11.31 24.08 -0.73
N ILE A 85 -10.85 23.74 -1.94
CA ILE A 85 -11.71 23.64 -3.14
C ILE A 85 -12.73 22.52 -2.97
N PHE A 86 -12.28 21.35 -2.50
CA PHE A 86 -13.16 20.20 -2.28
C PHE A 86 -14.23 20.51 -1.22
N GLU A 87 -13.85 21.08 -0.09
CA GLU A 87 -14.79 21.49 0.95
C GLU A 87 -15.74 22.58 0.46
N GLY A 88 -15.25 23.56 -0.31
CA GLY A 88 -16.11 24.57 -0.93
C GLY A 88 -17.15 23.98 -1.89
N ALA A 89 -16.74 23.01 -2.72
CA ALA A 89 -17.65 22.30 -3.61
C ALA A 89 -18.64 21.41 -2.83
N ALA A 90 -18.20 20.80 -1.73
CA ALA A 90 -19.04 19.94 -0.91
C ALA A 90 -20.03 20.72 -0.03
N GLU A 91 -19.70 21.95 0.37
CA GLU A 91 -20.59 22.88 1.09
C GLU A 91 -21.69 23.45 0.17
N ALA A 92 -21.41 23.60 -1.13
CA ALA A 92 -22.38 24.08 -2.11
C ALA A 92 -23.54 23.09 -2.37
N LEU A 93 -23.46 21.86 -1.85
CA LEU A 93 -24.51 20.84 -1.99
C LEU A 93 -25.57 21.02 -0.88
N PRO A 94 -26.84 21.30 -1.23
CA PRO A 94 -27.90 21.47 -0.24
C PRO A 94 -28.17 20.14 0.49
N GLY A 95 -28.07 20.17 1.82
CA GLY A 95 -28.43 19.04 2.71
C GLY A 95 -27.28 18.35 3.45
N ARG A 96 -26.03 18.83 3.37
CA ARG A 96 -24.92 18.26 4.13
C ARG A 96 -24.90 18.81 5.57
N ARG A 97 -25.10 17.94 6.57
CA ARG A 97 -24.86 18.27 7.99
C ARG A 97 -23.38 18.59 8.20
N GLN A 98 -23.06 19.81 8.62
CA GLN A 98 -21.71 20.19 9.04
C GLN A 98 -21.26 19.31 10.22
N SER A 99 -20.29 18.44 10.00
CA SER A 99 -19.59 17.70 11.07
C SER A 99 -18.18 18.25 11.25
N SER A 100 -18.02 19.57 11.34
CA SER A 100 -16.73 20.23 11.45
C SER A 100 -16.42 20.76 12.85
N ALA A 101 -17.04 20.21 13.90
CA ALA A 101 -16.78 20.63 15.28
C ALA A 101 -16.70 19.45 16.26
N SER A 102 -15.73 18.53 16.10
CA SER A 102 -15.19 17.70 17.20
C SER A 102 -14.13 16.69 16.75
N LEU A 103 -13.00 17.14 16.18
CA LEU A 103 -11.79 16.30 16.12
C LEU A 103 -10.57 16.98 16.74
N SER A 104 -10.80 17.92 17.66
CA SER A 104 -9.76 18.52 18.51
C SER A 104 -9.83 18.09 19.99
N ARG A 105 -10.60 17.03 20.33
CA ARG A 105 -10.71 16.53 21.71
C ARG A 105 -10.77 15.00 21.86
N ALA A 106 -10.01 14.28 21.03
CA ALA A 106 -9.74 12.86 21.24
C ALA A 106 -8.22 12.58 21.30
N SER A 107 -7.49 13.51 21.92
CA SER A 107 -6.12 13.36 22.40
C SER A 107 -6.13 13.52 23.92
N ARG A 108 -6.77 12.58 24.61
CA ARG A 108 -6.58 12.36 26.05
C ARG A 108 -6.88 10.91 26.43
N SER A 109 -5.78 10.19 26.67
CA SER A 109 -5.66 9.04 27.59
C SER A 109 -6.69 7.91 27.48
N ARG A 110 -6.28 6.83 26.84
CA ARG A 110 -6.63 5.49 27.33
C ARG A 110 -5.40 4.60 27.23
N THR A 111 -4.59 4.65 28.29
CA THR A 111 -3.70 3.56 28.67
C THR A 111 -4.62 2.40 29.06
N GLU A 112 -5.01 1.59 28.10
CA GLU A 112 -5.61 0.29 28.38
C GLU A 112 -4.48 -0.74 28.46
N THR A 113 -4.13 -1.07 29.70
CA THR A 113 -3.44 -2.30 30.07
C THR A 113 -4.32 -3.48 29.65
N LEU A 114 -3.88 -4.24 28.64
CA LEU A 114 -4.43 -5.57 28.34
C LEU A 114 -3.31 -6.60 28.52
N SER A 115 -3.43 -7.30 29.66
CA SER A 115 -2.72 -8.53 30.03
C SER A 115 -2.99 -9.65 29.00
N PRO A 116 -2.12 -10.66 28.89
CA PRO A 116 -1.96 -11.45 27.67
C PRO A 116 -3.07 -12.48 27.51
N GLN A 117 -3.71 -12.47 26.33
CA GLN A 117 -4.53 -13.59 25.90
C GLN A 117 -3.61 -14.72 25.40
N SER A 118 -3.63 -15.79 26.19
CA SER A 118 -3.10 -17.10 25.86
C SER A 118 -3.93 -17.74 24.74
N GLY A 119 -3.27 -18.34 23.76
CA GLY A 119 -3.93 -19.26 22.82
C GLY A 119 -3.45 -19.14 21.38
N GLN A 120 -2.55 -20.04 21.01
CA GLN A 120 -2.15 -20.42 19.64
C GLN A 120 -1.57 -19.32 18.74
N LYS A 121 -0.25 -19.39 18.46
CA LYS A 121 0.33 -19.73 17.13
C LYS A 121 1.82 -20.07 17.29
N LYS A 122 2.16 -21.29 17.70
CA LYS A 122 3.55 -21.80 17.74
C LYS A 122 4.12 -22.18 16.35
N SER A 123 3.76 -21.46 15.29
CA SER A 123 4.19 -21.80 13.91
C SER A 123 4.87 -20.67 13.14
N PHE A 124 4.93 -19.44 13.68
CA PHE A 124 5.44 -18.28 12.93
C PHE A 124 6.65 -17.57 13.57
N SER A 125 7.13 -18.06 14.72
CA SER A 125 8.17 -17.40 15.52
C SER A 125 9.55 -17.32 14.82
N TRP A 126 9.91 -18.30 14.00
CA TRP A 126 11.20 -18.33 13.31
C TRP A 126 11.23 -17.44 12.06
N LEU A 127 10.10 -17.27 11.36
CA LEU A 127 10.00 -16.34 10.24
C LEU A 127 10.04 -14.88 10.67
N ALA A 128 9.41 -14.54 11.80
CA ALA A 128 9.50 -13.20 12.38
C ALA A 128 10.95 -12.87 12.76
N ALA A 129 11.69 -13.83 13.31
CA ALA A 129 13.12 -13.67 13.61
C ALA A 129 13.97 -13.50 12.34
N LEU A 130 13.67 -14.23 11.25
CA LEU A 130 14.35 -14.04 9.96
C LEU A 130 14.05 -12.66 9.34
N LEU A 131 12.79 -12.23 9.35
CA LEU A 131 12.40 -10.91 8.84
C LEU A 131 13.02 -9.76 9.64
N SER A 132 13.18 -9.89 10.95
CA SER A 132 13.86 -8.89 11.78
C SER A 132 15.36 -8.78 11.52
N ILE A 133 16.03 -9.86 11.10
CA ILE A 133 17.46 -9.83 10.74
C ILE A 133 17.69 -9.16 9.37
N LEU A 134 16.69 -9.20 8.49
CA LEU A 134 16.75 -8.67 7.12
C LEU A 134 16.31 -7.21 6.97
N LEU A 135 15.76 -6.60 8.04
CA LEU A 135 15.29 -5.21 8.07
C LEU A 135 16.23 -4.25 8.83
N VAL A 136 17.44 -4.71 9.16
CA VAL A 136 18.58 -3.88 9.59
C VAL A 136 19.46 -3.62 8.38
#